data_AF-A0A2D6RI80-F1
#
_entry.id   AF-A0A2D6RI80-F1
#
_cell.length_a   1.000
_cell.length_b   1.000
_cell.length_c   1.000
_cell.angle_alpha   90.00
_cell.angle_beta   90.00
_cell.angle_gamma   90.00
#
_symmetry.space_group_name_H-M   'P 1'
#
loop_
_entity.id
_entity.type
_entity.pdbx_description
1 polymer ?
#
loop_
_entity_poly.entity_id
_entity_poly.type
_entity_poly.pdbx_seq_one_letter_code
_entity_poly.pdbx_strand_id
1 'polypeptide(L)'
;LAKETGRPYRLPSESEWEYAARAGSSTKYHFGDDDSNVCEYANTADLYGESVLQRDTNTSYVNWSTGLNSCSDGSAYASIVGMYKPNQFGLHDMLSNVLEFLQDCYVGNYEGAPADGSARVAENCNERSTRGGSWHWNHWPHAYRGRISEDFSGGVDGFRVALDGTAPTLSKQTIAFQLSLQHAQRLERQKRELVTHIPAKVENLSISQANGLVTLQWDKSADDSVTGYRVYRNKVAGSMYKLVAMNVTEPTFIEPDLGTPHEYTVAAVSNHVQGPYSEPAKMALGWTNIPGKVEAEWTLALDGASVTMSSDGRGDHNLTGPNGIENNAEMTYQIDVDKAGHYALSYRVATPNDVKGFNVLLDGKHLVTAKVTATGGYHDWQTQVSESMYLPEGKHVLKLKSLDSHWKLNWIALDKS
;
A
#
# COMPACT_ATOMS: atom_id res chain seq x y z
N LEU A 1 14.09 21.98 -27.18
CA LEU A 1 14.48 21.11 -28.33
C LEU A 1 14.07 21.68 -29.67
N ALA A 2 12.78 21.97 -29.89
CA ALA A 2 12.31 22.46 -31.19
C ALA A 2 13.04 23.74 -31.66
N LYS A 3 13.16 24.74 -30.78
CA LYS A 3 13.90 25.99 -31.04
C LYS A 3 15.37 25.74 -31.44
N GLU A 4 16.07 24.91 -30.68
CA GLU A 4 17.51 24.63 -30.87
C GLU A 4 17.80 23.84 -32.14
N THR A 5 16.89 22.96 -32.55
CA THR A 5 17.11 22.02 -33.67
C THR A 5 16.38 22.42 -34.95
N GLY A 6 15.44 23.36 -34.88
CA GLY A 6 14.53 23.68 -35.97
C GLY A 6 13.56 22.55 -36.32
N ARG A 7 13.44 21.53 -35.46
CA ARG A 7 12.64 20.32 -35.70
C ARG A 7 11.38 20.28 -34.82
N PRO A 8 10.28 19.68 -35.29
CA PRO A 8 9.01 19.65 -34.56
C PRO A 8 9.03 18.60 -33.43
N TYR A 9 9.84 18.85 -32.39
CA TYR A 9 9.82 18.08 -31.16
C TYR A 9 8.70 18.55 -30.23
N ARG A 10 7.95 17.60 -29.67
CA ARG A 10 6.85 17.84 -28.74
C ARG A 10 6.71 16.67 -27.75
N LEU A 11 5.81 16.80 -26.78
CA LEU A 11 5.34 15.65 -26.01
C LEU A 11 4.49 14.75 -26.94
N PRO A 12 4.51 13.42 -26.75
CA PRO A 12 3.58 12.54 -27.45
C PRO A 12 2.14 12.86 -27.01
N SER A 13 1.19 12.65 -27.92
CA SER A 13 -0.21 12.58 -27.53
C SER A 13 -0.47 11.28 -26.76
N GLU A 14 -1.58 11.24 -26.03
CA GLU A 14 -2.01 10.05 -25.30
C GLU A 14 -2.29 8.86 -26.23
N SER A 15 -2.83 9.14 -27.42
CA SER A 15 -3.09 8.10 -28.43
C SER A 15 -1.79 7.57 -29.05
N GLU A 16 -0.81 8.43 -29.32
CA GLU A 16 0.52 8.02 -29.79
C GLU A 16 1.25 7.18 -28.75
N TRP A 17 1.17 7.57 -27.47
CA TRP A 17 1.78 6.82 -26.39
C TRP A 17 1.18 5.41 -26.28
N GLU A 18 -0.14 5.28 -26.25
CA GLU A 18 -0.78 3.96 -26.13
C GLU A 18 -0.51 3.11 -27.38
N TYR A 19 -0.53 3.69 -28.57
CA TYR A 19 -0.15 3.00 -29.81
C TYR A 19 1.28 2.46 -29.73
N ALA A 20 2.22 3.30 -29.31
CA ALA A 20 3.63 2.94 -29.14
C ALA A 20 3.81 1.87 -28.06
N ALA A 21 3.11 1.98 -26.93
CA ALA A 21 3.20 1.05 -25.81
C ALA A 21 2.68 -0.34 -26.17
N ARG A 22 1.55 -0.40 -26.89
CA ARG A 22 0.93 -1.64 -27.36
C ARG A 22 1.71 -2.32 -28.47
N ALA A 23 2.38 -1.57 -29.34
CA ALA A 23 3.15 -2.09 -30.46
C ALA A 23 2.39 -3.15 -31.30
N GLY A 24 1.09 -2.90 -31.53
CA GLY A 24 0.20 -3.80 -32.27
C GLY A 24 -0.55 -4.84 -31.43
N SER A 25 -0.29 -4.93 -30.12
CA SER A 25 -1.02 -5.83 -29.21
C SER A 25 -2.39 -5.28 -28.80
N SER A 26 -3.39 -6.17 -28.75
CA SER A 26 -4.72 -5.91 -28.19
C SER A 26 -4.91 -6.44 -26.76
N THR A 27 -3.91 -7.11 -26.17
CA THR A 27 -3.97 -7.62 -24.78
C THR A 27 -3.77 -6.50 -23.75
N LYS A 28 -3.88 -6.82 -22.45
CA LYS A 28 -3.64 -5.87 -21.35
C LYS A 28 -2.25 -5.23 -21.41
N TYR A 29 -1.23 -6.05 -21.69
CA TYR A 29 0.16 -5.64 -21.83
C TYR A 29 0.70 -6.00 -23.22
N HIS A 30 1.84 -5.45 -23.63
CA HIS A 30 2.48 -5.80 -24.90
C HIS A 30 3.05 -7.24 -24.92
N PHE A 31 3.11 -7.89 -23.77
CA PHE A 31 3.57 -9.27 -23.57
C PHE A 31 2.45 -10.26 -23.23
N GLY A 32 1.18 -9.84 -23.27
CA GLY A 32 0.01 -10.71 -23.02
C GLY A 32 -0.93 -10.18 -21.93
N ASP A 33 -1.79 -11.06 -21.42
CA ASP A 33 -2.76 -10.75 -20.34
C ASP A 33 -2.31 -11.24 -18.95
N ASP A 34 -1.29 -12.10 -18.92
CA ASP A 34 -0.68 -12.65 -17.70
C ASP A 34 0.47 -11.75 -17.24
N ASP A 35 0.36 -11.23 -16.03
CA ASP A 35 1.33 -10.34 -15.38
C ASP A 35 2.31 -11.04 -14.44
N SER A 36 2.25 -12.37 -14.31
CA SER A 36 3.18 -13.14 -13.46
C SER A 36 4.67 -12.90 -13.78
N ASN A 37 4.98 -12.49 -15.01
CA ASN A 37 6.34 -12.20 -15.48
C ASN A 37 6.61 -10.70 -15.67
N VAL A 38 5.84 -9.80 -15.05
CA VAL A 38 5.96 -8.35 -15.25
C VAL A 38 7.38 -7.82 -15.00
N CYS A 39 8.12 -8.37 -14.03
CA CYS A 39 9.50 -7.97 -13.73
C CYS A 39 10.50 -8.21 -14.88
N GLU A 40 10.16 -9.02 -15.89
CA GLU A 40 10.99 -9.17 -17.09
C GLU A 40 10.82 -8.00 -18.08
N TYR A 41 9.71 -7.26 -17.96
CA TYR A 41 9.26 -6.23 -18.91
C TYR A 41 9.21 -4.82 -18.29
N ALA A 42 9.27 -4.69 -16.97
CA ALA A 42 9.10 -3.41 -16.30
C ALA A 42 9.78 -3.36 -14.93
N ASN A 43 10.08 -2.12 -14.50
CA ASN A 43 10.50 -1.77 -13.15
C ASN A 43 9.27 -1.40 -12.30
N THR A 44 8.93 -2.17 -11.27
CA THR A 44 7.70 -2.02 -10.50
C THR A 44 7.93 -2.28 -9.01
N ALA A 45 6.94 -2.00 -8.17
CA ALA A 45 7.00 -2.39 -6.77
C ALA A 45 7.07 -3.93 -6.65
N ASP A 46 8.21 -4.45 -6.19
CA ASP A 46 8.54 -5.87 -6.15
C ASP A 46 9.32 -6.27 -4.87
N LEU A 47 9.65 -7.56 -4.73
CA LEU A 47 10.33 -8.08 -3.54
C LEU A 47 11.74 -7.50 -3.33
N TYR A 48 12.46 -7.16 -4.39
CA TYR A 48 13.79 -6.55 -4.28
C TYR A 48 13.68 -5.11 -3.81
N GLY A 49 12.77 -4.33 -4.40
CA GLY A 49 12.44 -2.99 -3.94
C GLY A 49 11.99 -2.98 -2.48
N GLU A 50 11.10 -3.89 -2.09
CA GLU A 50 10.65 -4.06 -0.69
C GLU A 50 11.83 -4.31 0.26
N SER A 51 12.72 -5.23 -0.11
CA SER A 51 13.91 -5.54 0.70
C SER A 51 14.82 -4.34 0.92
N VAL A 52 14.99 -3.50 -0.10
CA VAL A 52 15.82 -2.30 -0.06
C VAL A 52 15.15 -1.19 0.73
N LEU A 53 13.86 -0.93 0.51
CA LEU A 53 13.10 0.08 1.25
C LEU A 53 13.09 -0.21 2.76
N GLN A 54 12.89 -1.47 3.14
CA GLN A 54 12.95 -1.87 4.54
C GLN A 54 14.33 -1.66 5.14
N ARG A 55 15.39 -2.04 4.42
CA ARG A 55 16.78 -1.86 4.88
C ARG A 55 17.14 -0.38 5.04
N ASP A 56 16.78 0.46 4.08
CA ASP A 56 17.29 1.83 4.00
C ASP A 56 16.42 2.83 4.76
N THR A 57 15.12 2.54 4.90
CA THR A 57 14.15 3.51 5.45
C THR A 57 13.13 2.94 6.43
N ASN A 58 13.13 1.61 6.68
CA ASN A 58 12.14 0.94 7.55
C ASN A 58 10.69 1.24 7.12
N THR A 59 10.46 1.23 5.80
CA THR A 59 9.16 1.37 5.15
C THR A 59 8.85 0.16 4.29
N SER A 60 7.56 -0.07 4.00
CA SER A 60 7.07 -1.20 3.24
C SER A 60 6.10 -0.76 2.14
N TYR A 61 6.10 -1.45 1.00
CA TYR A 61 5.03 -1.40 0.02
C TYR A 61 3.75 -2.06 0.54
N VAL A 62 3.86 -3.01 1.46
CA VAL A 62 2.72 -3.67 2.10
C VAL A 62 1.91 -2.63 2.90
N ASN A 63 0.61 -2.56 2.64
CA ASN A 63 -0.34 -1.62 3.26
C ASN A 63 -0.05 -0.13 2.97
N TRP A 64 0.81 0.16 1.98
CA TRP A 64 1.08 1.53 1.49
C TRP A 64 0.67 1.74 0.03
N SER A 65 0.96 0.78 -0.86
CA SER A 65 0.67 0.89 -2.31
C SER A 65 -0.28 -0.20 -2.81
N THR A 66 -0.75 -0.08 -4.05
CA THR A 66 -1.77 -0.92 -4.72
C THR A 66 -1.32 -2.37 -5.03
N GLY A 67 -0.40 -2.92 -4.24
CA GLY A 67 0.11 -4.28 -4.36
C GLY A 67 1.62 -4.36 -4.54
N LEU A 68 2.17 -5.54 -4.22
CA LEU A 68 3.58 -5.89 -4.31
C LEU A 68 3.70 -7.10 -5.23
N ASN A 69 4.57 -7.02 -6.24
CA ASN A 69 4.81 -8.14 -7.15
C ASN A 69 5.69 -9.19 -6.48
N SER A 70 5.35 -10.48 -6.63
CA SER A 70 6.09 -11.60 -6.06
C SER A 70 7.36 -11.97 -6.85
N CYS A 71 7.85 -11.06 -7.68
CA CYS A 71 9.05 -11.23 -8.51
C CYS A 71 10.14 -10.22 -8.10
N SER A 72 11.24 -10.20 -8.85
CA SER A 72 12.29 -9.18 -8.75
C SER A 72 12.71 -8.74 -10.15
N ASP A 73 12.70 -7.43 -10.33
CA ASP A 73 13.18 -6.71 -11.50
C ASP A 73 14.64 -6.24 -11.31
N GLY A 74 15.16 -6.38 -10.08
CA GLY A 74 16.53 -6.07 -9.68
C GLY A 74 16.81 -4.58 -9.41
N SER A 75 15.77 -3.75 -9.32
CA SER A 75 15.88 -2.31 -9.02
C SER A 75 14.99 -1.95 -7.84
N ALA A 76 15.50 -1.10 -6.95
CA ALA A 76 14.68 -0.55 -5.86
C ALA A 76 14.16 0.86 -6.15
N TYR A 77 14.66 1.48 -7.21
CA TYR A 77 14.39 2.84 -7.65
C TYR A 77 14.29 2.85 -9.18
N ALA A 78 14.17 4.05 -9.78
CA ALA A 78 14.27 4.20 -11.23
C ALA A 78 15.52 3.49 -11.79
N SER A 79 15.30 2.63 -12.77
CA SER A 79 16.30 1.79 -13.41
C SER A 79 16.90 2.52 -14.62
N ILE A 80 18.12 2.13 -14.99
CA ILE A 80 18.73 2.48 -16.27
C ILE A 80 17.73 2.14 -17.40
N VAL A 81 17.53 3.08 -18.32
CA VAL A 81 16.63 2.92 -19.47
C VAL A 81 17.02 1.67 -20.26
N GLY A 82 16.04 0.87 -20.66
CA GLY A 82 16.25 -0.30 -21.52
C GLY A 82 16.85 -1.54 -20.84
N MET A 83 16.69 -1.67 -19.53
CA MET A 83 17.11 -2.88 -18.80
C MET A 83 16.17 -4.08 -19.04
N TYR A 84 14.88 -3.81 -19.27
CA TYR A 84 13.83 -4.82 -19.46
C TYR A 84 13.56 -5.12 -20.93
N LYS A 85 12.83 -6.21 -21.20
CA LYS A 85 12.49 -6.63 -22.57
C LYS A 85 11.70 -5.52 -23.29
N PRO A 86 12.06 -5.16 -24.53
CA PRO A 86 11.30 -4.17 -25.30
C PRO A 86 9.99 -4.76 -25.83
N ASN A 87 9.07 -3.88 -26.21
CA ASN A 87 7.92 -4.28 -27.01
C ASN A 87 8.28 -4.53 -28.49
N GLN A 88 7.29 -4.87 -29.31
CA GLN A 88 7.47 -5.29 -30.71
C GLN A 88 7.96 -4.15 -31.62
N PHE A 89 7.93 -2.89 -31.18
CA PHE A 89 8.53 -1.75 -31.87
C PHE A 89 9.96 -1.45 -31.40
N GLY A 90 10.51 -2.24 -30.48
CA GLY A 90 11.83 -2.00 -29.89
C GLY A 90 11.83 -0.91 -28.82
N LEU A 91 10.66 -0.49 -28.33
CA LEU A 91 10.55 0.51 -27.28
C LEU A 91 10.64 -0.16 -25.91
N HIS A 92 11.42 0.46 -25.03
CA HIS A 92 11.62 0.03 -23.64
C HIS A 92 10.85 0.92 -22.67
N ASP A 93 10.60 0.38 -21.47
CA ASP A 93 10.04 1.12 -20.33
C ASP A 93 8.66 1.73 -20.65
N MET A 94 7.89 1.08 -21.53
CA MET A 94 6.55 1.54 -21.94
C MET A 94 5.45 1.10 -20.96
N LEU A 95 5.77 0.32 -19.93
CA LEU A 95 4.83 -0.10 -18.90
C LEU A 95 5.05 0.64 -17.58
N SER A 96 6.32 0.79 -17.17
CA SER A 96 6.72 1.40 -15.90
C SER A 96 8.18 1.87 -15.98
N ASN A 97 8.78 2.15 -14.81
CA ASN A 97 10.02 2.87 -14.51
C ASN A 97 9.71 4.28 -14.02
N VAL A 98 9.11 5.13 -14.86
CA VAL A 98 8.58 6.44 -14.45
C VAL A 98 7.26 6.70 -15.16
N LEU A 99 6.32 7.37 -14.48
CA LEU A 99 5.05 7.77 -15.06
C LEU A 99 5.30 8.86 -16.11
N GLU A 100 4.68 8.79 -17.28
CA GLU A 100 4.99 9.71 -18.38
C GLU A 100 3.92 10.79 -18.55
N PHE A 101 4.37 12.05 -18.52
CA PHE A 101 3.59 13.25 -18.80
C PHE A 101 3.37 13.43 -20.31
N LEU A 102 2.13 13.73 -20.70
CA LEU A 102 1.71 13.76 -22.11
C LEU A 102 1.17 15.13 -22.53
N GLN A 103 1.00 15.31 -23.84
CA GLN A 103 0.50 16.57 -24.40
C GLN A 103 -0.99 16.81 -24.10
N ASP A 104 -1.79 15.77 -23.91
CA ASP A 104 -3.25 15.86 -23.80
C ASP A 104 -3.72 16.52 -22.50
N CYS A 105 -4.76 17.33 -22.60
CA CYS A 105 -5.57 17.70 -21.45
C CYS A 105 -6.37 16.51 -20.96
N TYR A 106 -6.31 16.22 -19.66
CA TYR A 106 -7.02 15.08 -19.12
C TYR A 106 -8.53 15.31 -19.13
N VAL A 107 -9.26 14.33 -19.64
CA VAL A 107 -10.72 14.22 -19.51
C VAL A 107 -11.03 12.76 -19.18
N GLY A 108 -11.89 12.53 -18.18
CA GLY A 108 -12.17 11.20 -17.63
C GLY A 108 -12.86 10.21 -18.59
N ASN A 109 -13.16 10.61 -19.82
CA ASN A 109 -13.74 9.78 -20.86
C ASN A 109 -13.10 10.08 -22.24
N TYR A 110 -13.46 9.30 -23.26
CA TYR A 110 -13.01 9.48 -24.64
C TYR A 110 -14.00 10.23 -25.54
N GLU A 111 -15.07 10.79 -24.99
CA GLU A 111 -16.04 11.55 -25.78
C GLU A 111 -15.37 12.80 -26.37
N GLY A 112 -15.40 12.94 -27.70
CA GLY A 112 -14.73 14.03 -28.41
C GLY A 112 -13.19 13.93 -28.45
N ALA A 113 -12.61 12.77 -28.11
CA ALA A 113 -11.17 12.54 -28.30
C ALA A 113 -10.81 12.52 -29.80
N PRO A 114 -9.66 13.10 -30.21
CA PRO A 114 -9.21 13.06 -31.60
C PRO A 114 -8.95 11.62 -32.08
N ALA A 115 -9.31 11.34 -33.34
CA ALA A 115 -9.12 10.02 -33.97
C ALA A 115 -7.93 9.98 -34.94
N ASP A 116 -7.17 11.07 -35.04
CA ASP A 116 -6.07 11.26 -35.99
C ASP A 116 -4.67 11.22 -35.33
N GLY A 117 -4.61 10.90 -34.04
CA GLY A 117 -3.37 10.89 -33.27
C GLY A 117 -3.01 12.23 -32.64
N SER A 118 -3.75 13.31 -32.95
CA SER A 118 -3.48 14.62 -32.33
C SER A 118 -3.85 14.63 -30.85
N ALA A 119 -3.16 15.47 -30.09
CA ALA A 119 -3.42 15.64 -28.66
C ALA A 119 -4.77 16.32 -28.42
N ARG A 120 -5.51 15.83 -27.43
CA ARG A 120 -6.73 16.46 -26.96
C ARG A 120 -6.44 17.80 -26.30
N VAL A 121 -7.10 18.85 -26.80
CA VAL A 121 -7.05 20.20 -26.22
C VAL A 121 -8.38 20.50 -25.53
N ALA A 122 -8.33 21.20 -24.40
CA ALA A 122 -9.50 21.69 -23.67
C ALA A 122 -9.28 23.14 -23.21
N GLU A 123 -10.36 23.93 -23.08
CA GLU A 123 -10.28 25.36 -22.71
C GLU A 123 -9.66 25.58 -21.32
N ASN A 124 -9.91 24.68 -20.35
CA ASN A 124 -9.38 24.74 -18.99
C ASN A 124 -8.53 23.50 -18.67
N CYS A 125 -7.29 23.51 -19.15
CA CYS A 125 -6.37 22.38 -19.07
C CYS A 125 -5.51 22.41 -17.80
N ASN A 126 -6.12 22.24 -16.62
CA ASN A 126 -5.36 22.28 -15.36
C ASN A 126 -4.65 20.96 -15.05
N GLU A 127 -5.09 19.86 -15.66
CA GLU A 127 -4.50 18.53 -15.51
C GLU A 127 -4.16 17.97 -16.90
N ARG A 128 -2.99 17.35 -17.01
CA ARG A 128 -2.53 16.66 -18.22
C ARG A 128 -2.65 15.16 -18.05
N SER A 129 -2.95 14.46 -19.14
CA SER A 129 -2.96 13.00 -19.14
C SER A 129 -1.57 12.45 -18.82
N THR A 130 -1.54 11.34 -18.09
CA THR A 130 -0.32 10.56 -17.88
C THR A 130 -0.54 9.09 -18.21
N ARG A 131 0.55 8.40 -18.57
CA ARG A 131 0.53 6.97 -18.93
C ARG A 131 1.73 6.22 -18.36
N GLY A 132 1.60 4.90 -18.30
CA GLY A 132 2.59 4.02 -17.69
C GLY A 132 2.45 3.95 -16.16
N GLY A 133 3.55 3.64 -15.50
CA GLY A 133 3.64 3.49 -14.05
C GLY A 133 5.03 3.88 -13.55
N SER A 134 5.25 3.71 -12.25
CA SER A 134 6.52 4.04 -11.60
C SER A 134 7.11 2.81 -10.92
N TRP A 135 8.44 2.81 -10.76
CA TRP A 135 9.19 1.87 -9.93
C TRP A 135 8.63 1.70 -8.51
N HIS A 136 7.94 2.71 -7.97
CA HIS A 136 7.38 2.68 -6.61
C HIS A 136 5.93 2.12 -6.58
N TRP A 137 5.31 1.86 -7.72
CA TRP A 137 3.91 1.42 -7.76
C TRP A 137 3.77 0.04 -8.36
N ASN A 138 2.58 -0.55 -8.16
CA ASN A 138 2.19 -1.71 -8.94
C ASN A 138 2.01 -1.30 -10.42
N HIS A 139 2.02 -2.28 -11.32
CA HIS A 139 1.77 -2.03 -12.74
C HIS A 139 0.28 -1.95 -13.05
N TRP A 140 -0.05 -1.35 -14.19
CA TRP A 140 -1.40 -1.32 -14.73
C TRP A 140 -1.39 -1.63 -16.24
N PRO A 141 -2.49 -2.15 -16.81
CA PRO A 141 -2.59 -2.36 -18.25
C PRO A 141 -2.27 -1.10 -19.06
N HIS A 142 -1.82 -1.26 -20.30
CA HIS A 142 -1.45 -0.14 -21.17
C HIS A 142 -2.57 0.88 -21.38
N ALA A 143 -3.83 0.45 -21.26
CA ALA A 143 -5.03 1.31 -21.35
C ALA A 143 -5.26 2.20 -20.13
N TYR A 144 -4.54 1.98 -19.02
CA TYR A 144 -4.71 2.76 -17.81
C TYR A 144 -4.29 4.20 -18.03
N ARG A 145 -5.09 5.14 -17.52
CA ARG A 145 -4.92 6.57 -17.70
C ARG A 145 -4.75 7.22 -16.34
N GLY A 146 -3.67 7.97 -16.17
CA GLY A 146 -3.49 8.86 -15.03
C GLY A 146 -3.72 10.31 -15.43
N ARG A 147 -3.59 11.19 -14.44
CA ARG A 147 -3.56 12.62 -14.64
C ARG A 147 -2.65 13.27 -13.61
N ILE A 148 -2.12 14.43 -13.96
CA ILE A 148 -1.24 15.18 -13.08
C ILE A 148 -1.41 16.68 -13.37
N SER A 149 -1.29 17.51 -12.33
CA SER A 149 -1.40 18.97 -12.49
C SER A 149 -0.23 19.51 -13.31
N GLU A 150 -0.45 20.57 -14.08
CA GLU A 150 0.62 21.20 -14.89
C GLU A 150 1.77 21.78 -14.06
N ASP A 151 1.52 22.09 -12.78
CA ASP A 151 2.48 22.63 -11.82
C ASP A 151 3.11 21.58 -10.89
N PHE A 152 2.73 20.31 -11.05
CA PHE A 152 3.26 19.24 -10.21
C PHE A 152 4.65 18.79 -10.67
N SER A 153 5.53 18.53 -9.70
CA SER A 153 6.85 17.95 -9.92
C SER A 153 7.11 16.87 -8.88
N GLY A 154 7.11 15.61 -9.30
CA GLY A 154 7.40 14.45 -8.45
C GLY A 154 8.70 13.75 -8.84
N GLY A 155 9.25 12.96 -7.93
CA GLY A 155 10.48 12.19 -8.15
C GLY A 155 10.29 10.88 -8.90
N VAL A 156 9.06 10.59 -9.35
CA VAL A 156 8.66 9.32 -9.97
C VAL A 156 8.06 9.50 -11.37
N ASP A 157 8.07 10.74 -11.87
CA ASP A 157 7.43 11.16 -13.10
C ASP A 157 8.51 11.60 -14.10
N GLY A 158 8.25 11.35 -15.38
CA GLY A 158 9.13 11.67 -16.49
C GLY A 158 8.34 11.98 -17.75
N PHE A 159 8.99 11.90 -18.90
CA PHE A 159 8.38 12.15 -20.19
C PHE A 159 9.20 11.55 -21.32
N ARG A 160 8.55 11.37 -22.47
CA ARG A 160 9.20 11.15 -23.76
C ARG A 160 9.00 12.37 -24.65
N VAL A 161 9.79 12.42 -25.72
CA VAL A 161 9.60 13.39 -26.79
C VAL A 161 9.26 12.67 -28.09
N ALA A 162 8.22 13.15 -28.77
CA ALA A 162 7.90 12.79 -30.13
C ALA A 162 8.58 13.77 -31.10
N LEU A 163 8.93 13.28 -32.28
CA LEU A 163 9.44 14.08 -33.40
C LEU A 163 8.53 13.85 -34.59
N ASP A 164 7.88 14.90 -35.08
CA ASP A 164 7.06 14.79 -36.27
C ASP A 164 7.93 14.68 -37.54
N GLY A 165 7.56 13.76 -38.43
CA GLY A 165 8.23 13.53 -39.71
C GLY A 165 9.37 12.51 -39.64
N THR A 166 10.39 12.71 -40.47
CA THR A 166 11.45 11.71 -40.64
C THR A 166 12.46 11.75 -39.51
N ALA A 167 12.72 10.58 -38.92
CA ALA A 167 13.80 10.42 -37.95
C ALA A 167 15.15 10.78 -38.59
N PRO A 168 15.95 11.64 -37.95
CA PRO A 168 17.27 12.00 -38.46
C PRO A 168 18.25 10.82 -38.35
N THR A 169 19.33 10.87 -39.12
CA THR A 169 20.48 10.00 -38.88
C THR A 169 21.06 10.27 -37.50
N LEU A 170 21.57 9.22 -36.85
CA LEU A 170 22.15 9.32 -35.52
C LEU A 170 23.37 10.25 -35.54
N SER A 171 23.39 11.21 -34.61
CA SER A 171 24.56 12.07 -34.41
C SER A 171 25.71 11.28 -33.78
N LYS A 172 26.95 11.80 -33.87
CA LYS A 172 28.11 11.22 -33.17
C LYS A 172 27.87 11.14 -31.66
N GLN A 173 27.19 12.13 -31.09
CA GLN A 173 26.83 12.20 -29.68
C GLN A 173 25.82 11.11 -29.31
N THR A 174 24.82 10.87 -30.17
CA THR A 174 23.83 9.80 -29.97
C THR A 174 24.50 8.43 -30.01
N ILE A 175 25.40 8.19 -30.96
CA ILE A 175 26.17 6.94 -31.04
C ILE A 175 27.03 6.75 -29.78
N ALA A 176 27.73 7.79 -29.33
CA ALA A 176 28.53 7.73 -28.10
C ALA A 176 27.66 7.44 -26.87
N PHE A 177 26.51 8.10 -26.74
CA PHE A 177 25.55 7.85 -25.67
C PHE A 177 25.05 6.39 -25.69
N GLN A 178 24.69 5.84 -26.85
CA GLN A 178 24.26 4.45 -26.96
C GLN A 178 25.35 3.46 -26.53
N LEU A 179 26.61 3.70 -26.88
CA LEU A 179 27.73 2.87 -26.43
C LEU A 179 27.93 2.95 -24.91
N SER A 180 27.84 4.15 -24.32
CA SER A 180 27.90 4.34 -22.86
C SER A 180 26.72 3.67 -22.15
N LEU A 181 25.52 3.78 -22.70
CA LEU A 181 24.32 3.13 -22.17
C LEU A 181 24.46 1.60 -22.18
N GLN A 182 24.89 1.02 -23.29
CA GLN A 182 25.15 -0.43 -23.39
C GLN A 182 26.21 -0.90 -22.40
N HIS A 183 27.25 -0.08 -22.16
CA HIS A 183 28.24 -0.37 -21.14
C HIS A 183 27.64 -0.36 -19.73
N ALA A 184 26.86 0.68 -19.39
CA ALA A 184 26.19 0.80 -18.09
C ALA A 184 25.19 -0.35 -17.85
N GLN A 185 24.36 -0.67 -18.85
CA GLN A 185 23.41 -1.78 -18.78
C GLN A 185 24.11 -3.12 -18.54
N ARG A 186 25.24 -3.37 -19.21
CA ARG A 186 26.02 -4.62 -19.02
C ARG A 186 26.59 -4.73 -17.60
N LEU A 187 27.16 -3.64 -17.06
CA LEU A 187 27.65 -3.63 -15.68
C LEU A 187 26.51 -3.85 -14.68
N GLU A 188 25.36 -3.22 -14.92
CA GLU A 188 24.19 -3.39 -14.05
C GLU A 188 23.62 -4.81 -14.13
N ARG A 189 23.56 -5.44 -15.32
CA ARG A 189 23.15 -6.85 -15.44
C ARG A 189 24.07 -7.77 -14.64
N GLN A 190 25.39 -7.58 -14.74
CA GLN A 190 26.36 -8.35 -13.95
C GLN A 190 26.14 -8.17 -12.44
N LYS A 191 25.81 -6.95 -12.00
CA LYS A 191 25.48 -6.68 -10.59
C LYS A 191 24.19 -7.40 -10.17
N ARG A 192 23.14 -7.37 -11.00
CA ARG A 192 21.86 -8.06 -10.73
C ARG A 192 22.03 -9.58 -10.70
N GLU A 193 22.91 -10.13 -11.53
CA GLU A 193 23.25 -11.57 -11.54
C GLU A 193 23.92 -12.04 -10.23
N LEU A 194 24.54 -11.15 -9.45
CA LEU A 194 25.05 -11.48 -8.12
C LEU A 194 23.94 -11.58 -7.05
N VAL A 195 22.73 -11.11 -7.36
CA VAL A 195 21.60 -10.99 -6.43
C VAL A 195 20.36 -11.65 -7.06
N THR A 196 20.48 -12.93 -7.39
CA THR A 196 19.45 -13.68 -8.14
C THR A 196 18.51 -14.47 -7.27
N HIS A 197 18.90 -14.74 -6.02
CA HIS A 197 18.15 -15.67 -5.18
C HIS A 197 17.33 -14.93 -4.13
N ILE A 198 16.01 -14.98 -4.29
CA ILE A 198 15.04 -14.52 -3.29
C ILE A 198 14.59 -15.73 -2.48
N PRO A 199 14.77 -15.73 -1.15
CA PRO A 199 14.28 -16.82 -0.32
C PRO A 199 12.77 -17.03 -0.46
N ALA A 200 12.33 -18.28 -0.32
CA ALA A 200 10.92 -18.59 -0.20
C ALA A 200 10.31 -17.97 1.07
N LYS A 201 8.99 -17.84 1.07
CA LYS A 201 8.21 -17.40 2.22
C LYS A 201 8.48 -18.33 3.42
N VAL A 202 8.55 -17.75 4.62
CA VAL A 202 8.61 -18.52 5.88
C VAL A 202 7.23 -19.08 6.20
N GLU A 203 7.19 -20.37 6.51
CA GLU A 203 5.95 -21.10 6.83
C GLU A 203 5.82 -21.38 8.33
N ASN A 204 4.59 -21.66 8.76
CA ASN A 204 4.25 -22.09 10.12
C ASN A 204 4.74 -21.16 11.24
N LEU A 205 4.75 -19.83 10.99
CA LEU A 205 4.99 -18.85 12.04
C LEU A 205 3.94 -18.97 13.14
N SER A 206 4.39 -19.23 14.35
CA SER A 206 3.59 -19.39 15.55
C SER A 206 4.08 -18.44 16.64
N ILE A 207 3.16 -18.11 17.55
CA ILE A 207 3.41 -17.21 18.68
C ILE A 207 2.94 -17.86 19.97
N SER A 208 3.74 -17.74 21.01
CA SER A 208 3.40 -18.19 22.36
C SER A 208 3.81 -17.14 23.40
N GLN A 209 3.09 -17.11 24.51
CA GLN A 209 3.32 -16.20 25.62
C GLN A 209 3.53 -17.00 26.90
N ALA A 210 4.64 -16.78 27.59
CA ALA A 210 4.92 -17.39 28.88
C ALA A 210 5.87 -16.52 29.71
N ASN A 211 5.61 -16.40 31.01
CA ASN A 211 6.50 -15.71 31.96
C ASN A 211 6.86 -14.27 31.57
N GLY A 212 5.92 -13.53 30.96
CA GLY A 212 6.15 -12.15 30.50
C GLY A 212 7.01 -12.04 29.24
N LEU A 213 7.21 -13.13 28.51
CA LEU A 213 7.92 -13.19 27.23
C LEU A 213 6.99 -13.65 26.12
N VAL A 214 7.19 -13.08 24.93
CA VAL A 214 6.65 -13.55 23.66
C VAL A 214 7.73 -14.35 22.95
N THR A 215 7.39 -15.56 22.53
CA THR A 215 8.26 -16.43 21.72
C THR A 215 7.61 -16.70 20.38
N LEU A 216 8.31 -16.34 19.31
CA LEU A 216 7.99 -16.68 17.94
C LEU A 216 8.79 -17.91 17.52
N GLN A 217 8.16 -18.83 16.80
CA GLN A 217 8.80 -20.00 16.20
C GLN A 217 8.25 -20.23 14.79
N TRP A 218 9.11 -20.66 13.88
CA TRP A 218 8.71 -20.95 12.49
C TRP A 218 9.51 -22.13 11.93
N ASP A 219 9.19 -22.57 10.73
CA ASP A 219 9.95 -23.62 10.07
C ASP A 219 11.28 -23.07 9.54
N LYS A 220 12.37 -23.79 9.84
CA LYS A 220 13.68 -23.47 9.25
C LYS A 220 13.60 -23.61 7.73
N SER A 221 14.11 -22.62 7.01
CA SER A 221 14.23 -22.66 5.55
C SER A 221 15.01 -23.90 5.10
N ALA A 222 14.49 -24.60 4.09
CA ALA A 222 15.19 -25.69 3.41
C ALA A 222 16.24 -25.22 2.39
N ASP A 223 16.28 -23.91 2.13
CA ASP A 223 17.24 -23.27 1.23
C ASP A 223 18.51 -22.88 1.99
N ASP A 224 19.62 -23.54 1.66
CA ASP A 224 20.93 -23.35 2.28
C ASP A 224 21.55 -21.97 2.04
N SER A 225 21.03 -21.19 1.10
CA SER A 225 21.47 -19.81 0.88
C SER A 225 20.88 -18.84 1.92
N VAL A 226 19.85 -19.26 2.68
CA VAL A 226 19.28 -18.43 3.75
C VAL A 226 20.30 -18.27 4.87
N THR A 227 20.71 -17.02 5.07
CA THR A 227 21.71 -16.60 6.06
C THR A 227 21.09 -16.15 7.39
N GLY A 228 19.77 -15.92 7.40
CA GLY A 228 19.03 -15.54 8.59
C GLY A 228 17.62 -15.05 8.27
N TYR A 229 16.99 -14.41 9.25
CA TYR A 229 15.62 -13.95 9.23
C TYR A 229 15.53 -12.51 9.74
N ARG A 230 14.57 -11.78 9.17
CA ARG A 230 14.10 -10.48 9.69
C ARG A 230 12.76 -10.69 10.36
N VAL A 231 12.61 -10.16 11.56
CA VAL A 231 11.36 -10.16 12.33
C VAL A 231 10.79 -8.76 12.29
N TYR A 232 9.51 -8.68 11.96
CA TYR A 232 8.75 -7.45 11.89
C TYR A 232 7.59 -7.51 12.87
N ARG A 233 7.21 -6.35 13.40
CA ARG A 233 6.07 -6.19 14.28
C ARG A 233 5.19 -5.02 13.86
N ASN A 234 3.90 -5.25 13.88
CA ASN A 234 2.87 -4.25 13.70
C ASN A 234 2.08 -4.06 14.98
N LYS A 235 1.95 -2.82 15.45
CA LYS A 235 1.05 -2.50 16.58
C LYS A 235 -0.42 -2.71 16.23
N VAL A 236 -0.73 -2.60 14.94
CA VAL A 236 -2.09 -2.64 14.41
C VAL A 236 -2.11 -3.63 13.26
N ALA A 237 -3.04 -4.59 13.30
CA ALA A 237 -3.13 -5.59 12.26
C ALA A 237 -3.34 -4.93 10.88
N GLY A 238 -2.52 -5.31 9.90
CA GLY A 238 -2.57 -4.70 8.56
C GLY A 238 -1.99 -3.28 8.49
N SER A 239 -1.21 -2.85 9.47
CA SER A 239 -0.37 -1.63 9.35
C SER A 239 0.97 -1.92 8.65
N MET A 240 1.79 -0.89 8.46
CA MET A 240 3.11 -1.02 7.82
C MET A 240 4.09 -1.80 8.71
N TYR A 241 4.69 -2.86 8.16
CA TYR A 241 5.69 -3.68 8.85
C TYR A 241 6.90 -2.87 9.32
N LYS A 242 7.16 -2.91 10.63
CA LYS A 242 8.33 -2.29 11.27
C LYS A 242 9.31 -3.36 11.73
N LEU A 243 10.56 -3.20 11.30
CA LEU A 243 11.65 -4.11 11.62
C LEU A 243 11.95 -4.06 13.13
N VAL A 244 11.97 -5.22 13.78
CA VAL A 244 12.36 -5.35 15.21
C VAL A 244 13.64 -6.16 15.39
N ALA A 245 13.96 -7.06 14.46
CA ALA A 245 15.23 -7.79 14.44
C ALA A 245 15.66 -8.15 13.01
N MET A 246 16.96 -8.10 12.70
CA MET A 246 17.46 -8.33 11.33
C MET A 246 18.50 -9.44 11.16
N ASN A 247 19.11 -9.90 12.25
CA ASN A 247 20.21 -10.88 12.24
C ASN A 247 19.81 -12.14 13.03
N VAL A 248 18.57 -12.61 12.85
CA VAL A 248 18.07 -13.79 13.55
C VAL A 248 18.51 -15.02 12.75
N THR A 249 19.36 -15.89 13.30
CA THR A 249 19.91 -17.05 12.57
C THR A 249 19.15 -18.34 12.87
N GLU A 250 18.55 -18.43 14.05
CA GLU A 250 17.71 -19.57 14.45
C GLU A 250 16.24 -19.30 14.11
N PRO A 251 15.42 -20.33 13.88
CA PRO A 251 14.01 -20.17 13.55
C PRO A 251 13.14 -19.84 14.78
N THR A 252 13.65 -18.96 15.64
CA THR A 252 13.04 -18.53 16.89
C THR A 252 13.43 -17.09 17.21
N PHE A 253 12.50 -16.36 17.81
CA PHE A 253 12.74 -15.01 18.32
C PHE A 253 11.99 -14.81 19.63
N ILE A 254 12.64 -14.20 20.61
CA ILE A 254 12.08 -13.99 21.95
C ILE A 254 12.22 -12.52 22.31
N GLU A 255 11.15 -11.94 22.83
CA GLU A 255 11.18 -10.59 23.38
C GLU A 255 10.22 -10.43 24.58
N PRO A 256 10.33 -9.33 25.36
CA PRO A 256 9.37 -9.03 26.40
C PRO A 256 7.94 -8.87 25.85
N ASP A 257 6.95 -9.39 26.58
CA ASP A 257 5.55 -9.10 26.29
C ASP A 257 5.27 -7.61 26.52
N LEU A 258 4.82 -6.93 25.46
CA LEU A 258 4.50 -5.51 25.50
C LEU A 258 3.16 -5.23 26.21
N GLY A 259 2.34 -6.25 26.47
CA GLY A 259 1.03 -6.10 27.10
C GLY A 259 -0.02 -5.40 26.23
N THR A 260 0.34 -4.99 25.02
CA THR A 260 -0.58 -4.39 24.04
C THR A 260 -0.74 -5.33 22.85
N PRO A 261 -1.89 -5.37 22.16
CA PRO A 261 -2.07 -6.17 20.96
C PRO A 261 -1.06 -5.79 19.86
N HIS A 262 -0.56 -6.80 19.14
CA HIS A 262 0.31 -6.62 17.97
C HIS A 262 0.40 -7.94 17.19
N GLU A 263 0.89 -7.87 15.96
CA GLU A 263 1.16 -9.03 15.12
C GLU A 263 2.61 -9.04 14.65
N TYR A 264 3.11 -10.22 14.34
CA TYR A 264 4.45 -10.45 13.82
C TYR A 264 4.41 -11.09 12.46
N THR A 265 5.40 -10.75 11.63
CA THR A 265 5.72 -11.51 10.43
C THR A 265 7.24 -11.70 10.36
N VAL A 266 7.66 -12.75 9.68
CA VAL A 266 9.07 -13.09 9.50
C VAL A 266 9.37 -13.21 8.01
N ALA A 267 10.52 -12.72 7.58
CA ALA A 267 11.03 -12.91 6.23
C ALA A 267 12.41 -13.57 6.28
N ALA A 268 12.63 -14.60 5.47
CA ALA A 268 13.94 -15.20 5.28
C ALA A 268 14.85 -14.28 4.46
N VAL A 269 16.16 -14.32 4.70
CA VAL A 269 17.15 -13.45 4.06
C VAL A 269 18.30 -14.25 3.45
N SER A 270 18.59 -14.00 2.18
CA SER A 270 19.76 -14.51 1.46
C SER A 270 20.48 -13.34 0.79
N ASN A 271 21.80 -13.23 0.96
CA ASN A 271 22.63 -12.16 0.39
C ASN A 271 22.05 -10.73 0.59
N HIS A 272 21.57 -10.44 1.80
CA HIS A 272 20.91 -9.17 2.18
C HIS A 272 19.57 -8.86 1.48
N VAL A 273 19.04 -9.79 0.69
CA VAL A 273 17.70 -9.72 0.10
C VAL A 273 16.75 -10.56 0.91
N GLN A 274 15.62 -9.97 1.29
CA GLN A 274 14.55 -10.70 1.97
C GLN A 274 13.59 -11.34 0.96
N GLY A 275 13.03 -12.48 1.35
CA GLY A 275 11.89 -13.08 0.69
C GLY A 275 10.56 -12.44 1.09
N PRO A 276 9.44 -13.03 0.66
CA PRO A 276 8.11 -12.63 1.11
C PRO A 276 7.94 -12.73 2.63
N TYR A 277 7.07 -11.88 3.16
CA TYR A 277 6.58 -11.97 4.53
C TYR A 277 5.81 -13.26 4.76
N SER A 278 6.02 -13.91 5.91
CA SER A 278 5.18 -15.01 6.39
C SER A 278 3.73 -14.56 6.58
N GLU A 279 2.81 -15.53 6.70
CA GLU A 279 1.51 -15.23 7.29
C GLU A 279 1.71 -14.61 8.70
N PRO A 280 0.94 -13.56 9.07
CA PRO A 280 1.13 -12.91 10.36
C PRO A 280 0.70 -13.79 11.52
N ALA A 281 1.56 -13.93 12.52
CA ALA A 281 1.18 -14.47 13.82
C ALA A 281 0.68 -13.33 14.71
N LYS A 282 -0.62 -13.33 15.00
CA LYS A 282 -1.27 -12.32 15.83
C LYS A 282 -1.17 -12.73 17.29
N MET A 283 -0.79 -11.80 18.16
CA MET A 283 -1.03 -12.03 19.58
C MET A 283 -2.53 -12.18 19.82
N ALA A 284 -2.90 -13.14 20.68
CA ALA A 284 -4.25 -13.21 21.17
C ALA A 284 -4.58 -11.88 21.86
N LEU A 285 -5.68 -11.23 21.45
CA LEU A 285 -6.19 -10.07 22.15
C LEU A 285 -6.50 -10.48 23.58
N GLY A 286 -5.80 -9.87 24.53
CA GLY A 286 -6.16 -9.98 25.93
C GLY A 286 -7.54 -9.37 26.17
N TRP A 287 -8.16 -9.73 27.29
CA TRP A 287 -9.40 -9.09 27.72
C TRP A 287 -9.06 -7.67 28.20
N THR A 288 -9.76 -6.67 27.69
CA THR A 288 -9.56 -5.29 28.16
C THR A 288 -10.35 -5.07 29.44
N ASN A 289 -9.67 -4.69 30.52
CA ASN A 289 -10.32 -4.44 31.81
C ASN A 289 -11.25 -3.21 31.72
N ILE A 290 -12.48 -3.38 32.21
CA ILE A 290 -13.51 -2.34 32.31
C ILE A 290 -13.82 -2.11 33.80
N PRO A 291 -13.81 -0.85 34.30
CA PRO A 291 -13.79 0.40 33.54
C PRO A 291 -12.46 0.70 32.85
N GLY A 292 -12.53 1.24 31.63
CA GLY A 292 -11.34 1.47 30.82
C GLY A 292 -11.61 1.89 29.38
N LYS A 293 -10.54 2.30 28.71
CA LYS A 293 -10.51 2.69 27.29
C LYS A 293 -10.14 1.47 26.43
N VAL A 294 -10.85 1.30 25.32
CA VAL A 294 -10.58 0.32 24.26
C VAL A 294 -10.32 1.09 22.96
N GLU A 295 -9.12 0.97 22.40
CA GLU A 295 -8.80 1.57 21.10
C GLU A 295 -9.63 0.92 19.99
N ALA A 296 -10.07 1.70 19.00
CA ALA A 296 -10.99 1.20 17.99
C ALA A 296 -10.36 0.09 17.14
N GLU A 297 -9.05 0.15 16.91
CA GLU A 297 -8.28 -0.84 16.16
C GLU A 297 -8.00 -2.15 16.92
N TRP A 298 -8.31 -2.24 18.22
CA TRP A 298 -8.10 -3.46 19.03
C TRP A 298 -9.21 -4.49 18.84
N THR A 299 -9.65 -4.69 17.59
CA THR A 299 -10.72 -5.62 17.24
C THR A 299 -10.24 -7.05 17.13
N LEU A 300 -10.98 -7.98 17.75
CA LEU A 300 -10.88 -9.42 17.51
C LEU A 300 -11.30 -9.79 16.10
N ALA A 301 -12.33 -9.12 15.60
CA ALA A 301 -12.82 -9.26 14.24
C ALA A 301 -13.35 -7.91 13.75
N LEU A 302 -13.03 -7.56 12.51
CA LEU A 302 -13.44 -6.34 11.84
C LEU A 302 -14.03 -6.70 10.47
N ASP A 303 -15.24 -6.20 10.20
CA ASP A 303 -15.93 -6.33 8.92
C ASP A 303 -16.56 -4.99 8.53
N GLY A 304 -16.50 -4.61 7.25
CA GLY A 304 -17.04 -3.34 6.74
C GLY A 304 -16.29 -2.08 7.21
N ALA A 305 -15.04 -2.19 7.64
CA ALA A 305 -14.18 -1.04 7.95
C ALA A 305 -12.69 -1.38 7.78
N SER A 306 -11.85 -0.35 7.69
CA SER A 306 -10.40 -0.44 7.63
C SER A 306 -9.75 0.41 8.71
N VAL A 307 -8.55 0.02 9.12
CA VAL A 307 -7.74 0.80 10.06
C VAL A 307 -6.86 1.78 9.29
N THR A 308 -6.78 3.02 9.75
CA THR A 308 -5.88 4.03 9.20
C THR A 308 -5.26 4.88 10.31
N MET A 309 -4.23 5.66 9.98
CA MET A 309 -3.67 6.64 10.91
C MET A 309 -4.68 7.74 11.20
N SER A 310 -4.87 8.04 12.49
CA SER A 310 -5.69 9.14 12.94
C SER A 310 -5.08 10.48 12.56
N SER A 311 -5.97 11.44 12.30
CA SER A 311 -5.62 12.84 12.01
C SER A 311 -5.73 13.73 13.25
N ASP A 312 -5.95 13.15 14.43
CA ASP A 312 -6.11 13.89 15.68
C ASP A 312 -4.80 14.37 16.32
N GLY A 313 -3.67 14.12 15.66
CA GLY A 313 -2.34 14.55 16.10
C GLY A 313 -1.70 13.68 17.20
N ARG A 314 -2.35 12.59 17.64
CA ARG A 314 -1.80 11.69 18.67
C ARG A 314 -0.94 10.56 18.13
N GLY A 315 -0.94 10.35 16.81
CA GLY A 315 -0.24 9.23 16.17
C GLY A 315 -0.87 7.87 16.49
N ASP A 316 -2.13 7.85 16.91
CA ASP A 316 -2.94 6.65 17.08
C ASP A 316 -3.68 6.30 15.77
N HIS A 317 -4.46 5.20 15.77
CA HIS A 317 -5.23 4.78 14.60
C HIS A 317 -6.73 5.01 14.80
N ASN A 318 -7.47 4.88 13.71
CA ASN A 318 -8.92 4.92 13.74
C ASN A 318 -9.51 3.96 12.72
N LEU A 319 -10.76 3.59 12.92
CA LEU A 319 -11.56 2.86 11.95
C LEU A 319 -12.23 3.84 10.97
N THR A 320 -12.20 3.50 9.68
CA THR A 320 -12.78 4.26 8.57
C THR A 320 -13.07 3.33 7.38
N GLY A 321 -13.31 3.92 6.21
CA GLY A 321 -13.32 3.30 4.89
C GLY A 321 -13.26 4.41 3.83
N PRO A 322 -13.41 4.10 2.53
CA PRO A 322 -13.45 5.10 1.46
C PRO A 322 -14.44 6.24 1.72
N ASN A 323 -15.57 5.92 2.37
CA ASN A 323 -16.61 6.88 2.78
C ASN A 323 -16.87 6.83 4.30
N GLY A 324 -15.85 6.53 5.12
CA GLY A 324 -16.01 6.19 6.54
C GLY A 324 -16.37 4.72 6.75
N ILE A 325 -16.66 4.34 7.99
CA ILE A 325 -17.12 3.01 8.38
C ILE A 325 -18.38 2.67 7.57
N GLU A 326 -18.50 1.45 7.04
CA GLU A 326 -19.62 1.07 6.19
C GLU A 326 -20.91 0.84 6.99
N ASN A 327 -22.03 0.85 6.27
CA ASN A 327 -23.31 0.44 6.85
C ASN A 327 -23.27 -1.06 7.18
N ASN A 328 -23.75 -1.44 8.36
CA ASN A 328 -23.68 -2.80 8.92
C ASN A 328 -22.27 -3.31 9.26
N ALA A 329 -21.24 -2.46 9.20
CA ALA A 329 -19.90 -2.82 9.66
C ALA A 329 -19.95 -3.36 11.09
N GLU A 330 -19.17 -4.41 11.37
CA GLU A 330 -19.10 -5.06 12.67
C GLU A 330 -17.68 -4.97 13.24
N MET A 331 -17.59 -4.51 14.48
CA MET A 331 -16.34 -4.39 15.24
C MET A 331 -16.49 -5.18 16.53
N THR A 332 -15.68 -6.21 16.71
CA THR A 332 -15.78 -7.13 17.87
C THR A 332 -14.60 -6.95 18.80
N TYR A 333 -14.85 -6.82 20.10
CA TYR A 333 -13.88 -6.61 21.16
C TYR A 333 -14.09 -7.63 22.30
N GLN A 334 -13.06 -7.84 23.11
CA GLN A 334 -13.10 -8.67 24.31
C GLN A 334 -12.87 -7.81 25.55
N ILE A 335 -13.82 -7.79 26.48
CA ILE A 335 -13.77 -6.96 27.69
C ILE A 335 -13.92 -7.82 28.96
N ASP A 336 -13.18 -7.48 30.01
CA ASP A 336 -13.30 -8.08 31.36
C ASP A 336 -13.83 -7.02 32.32
N VAL A 337 -15.09 -7.16 32.72
CA VAL A 337 -15.78 -6.19 33.58
C VAL A 337 -15.46 -6.51 35.03
N ASP A 338 -14.71 -5.63 35.71
CA ASP A 338 -14.25 -5.82 37.09
C ASP A 338 -15.40 -5.99 38.08
N LYS A 339 -16.48 -5.20 37.91
CA LYS A 339 -17.67 -5.27 38.76
C LYS A 339 -18.94 -5.05 37.97
N ALA A 340 -19.97 -5.84 38.24
CA ALA A 340 -21.28 -5.60 37.68
C ALA A 340 -21.80 -4.19 38.03
N GLY A 341 -22.48 -3.54 37.08
CA GLY A 341 -23.03 -2.21 37.31
C GLY A 341 -23.44 -1.47 36.04
N HIS A 342 -23.81 -0.21 36.20
CA HIS A 342 -24.10 0.69 35.09
C HIS A 342 -22.82 1.40 34.65
N TYR A 343 -22.62 1.46 33.33
CA TYR A 343 -21.47 2.08 32.69
C TYR A 343 -21.95 3.09 31.65
N ALA A 344 -21.25 4.21 31.53
CA ALA A 344 -21.41 5.17 30.46
C ALA A 344 -20.41 4.81 29.35
N LEU A 345 -20.91 4.74 28.11
CA LEU A 345 -20.05 4.56 26.95
C LEU A 345 -19.72 5.92 26.36
N SER A 346 -18.44 6.29 26.45
CA SER A 346 -17.85 7.40 25.72
C SER A 346 -17.20 6.88 24.44
N TYR A 347 -17.32 7.62 23.34
CA TYR A 347 -16.72 7.24 22.05
C TYR A 347 -16.19 8.47 21.33
N ARG A 348 -14.99 8.34 20.76
CA ARG A 348 -14.31 9.39 20.01
C ARG A 348 -14.52 9.19 18.52
N VAL A 349 -15.22 10.12 17.90
CA VAL A 349 -15.72 9.99 16.53
C VAL A 349 -15.46 11.26 15.71
N ALA A 350 -15.48 11.11 14.39
CA ALA A 350 -15.45 12.23 13.44
C ALA A 350 -16.45 11.97 12.30
N THR A 351 -17.29 12.95 12.01
CA THR A 351 -18.25 12.91 10.91
C THR A 351 -18.66 14.32 10.47
N PRO A 352 -18.84 14.57 9.15
CA PRO A 352 -19.32 15.85 8.65
C PRO A 352 -20.80 16.11 8.96
N ASN A 353 -21.62 15.08 9.17
CA ASN A 353 -23.07 15.20 9.32
C ASN A 353 -23.59 14.33 10.47
N ASP A 354 -24.81 14.58 10.93
CA ASP A 354 -25.48 13.66 11.84
C ASP A 354 -25.74 12.31 11.17
N VAL A 355 -25.43 11.23 11.86
CA VAL A 355 -25.63 9.85 11.41
C VAL A 355 -26.37 9.03 12.48
N LYS A 356 -26.93 7.89 12.11
CA LYS A 356 -27.67 6.99 13.01
C LYS A 356 -26.77 6.39 14.08
N GLY A 357 -25.47 6.24 13.80
CA GLY A 357 -24.47 5.77 14.74
C GLY A 357 -24.37 4.25 14.75
N PHE A 358 -24.36 3.63 15.94
CA PHE A 358 -24.12 2.19 16.06
C PHE A 358 -24.85 1.54 17.23
N ASN A 359 -25.16 0.26 17.06
CA ASN A 359 -25.66 -0.60 18.12
C ASN A 359 -24.50 -1.18 18.93
N VAL A 360 -24.67 -1.22 20.25
CA VAL A 360 -23.77 -1.89 21.18
C VAL A 360 -24.43 -3.19 21.60
N LEU A 361 -23.75 -4.31 21.36
CA LEU A 361 -24.21 -5.64 21.74
C LEU A 361 -23.19 -6.30 22.68
N LEU A 362 -23.67 -6.93 23.73
CA LEU A 362 -22.86 -7.71 24.66
C LEU A 362 -23.30 -9.18 24.57
N ASP A 363 -22.37 -10.06 24.21
CA ASP A 363 -22.63 -11.49 23.96
C ASP A 363 -23.83 -11.72 23.01
N GLY A 364 -23.96 -10.86 22.00
CA GLY A 364 -25.04 -10.90 21.01
C GLY A 364 -26.35 -10.23 21.44
N LYS A 365 -26.48 -9.78 22.69
CA LYS A 365 -27.66 -9.04 23.17
C LYS A 365 -27.46 -7.53 23.00
N HIS A 366 -28.40 -6.87 22.35
CA HIS A 366 -28.43 -5.40 22.24
C HIS A 366 -28.55 -4.76 23.64
N LEU A 367 -27.71 -3.76 23.90
CA LEU A 367 -27.70 -2.98 25.13
C LEU A 367 -28.20 -1.55 24.89
N VAL A 368 -27.60 -0.84 23.93
CA VAL A 368 -27.91 0.56 23.62
C VAL A 368 -27.61 0.85 22.15
N THR A 369 -28.23 1.91 21.64
CA THR A 369 -27.88 2.52 20.35
C THR A 369 -27.20 3.86 20.63
N ALA A 370 -25.91 3.97 20.29
CA ALA A 370 -25.16 5.21 20.39
C ALA A 370 -25.35 6.02 19.10
N LYS A 371 -25.87 7.25 19.23
CA LYS A 371 -26.01 8.18 18.09
C LYS A 371 -24.67 8.86 17.83
N VAL A 372 -24.39 9.22 16.59
CA VAL A 372 -23.19 9.98 16.26
C VAL A 372 -23.60 11.29 15.60
N THR A 373 -23.36 12.42 16.28
CA THR A 373 -23.69 13.75 15.76
C THR A 373 -22.53 14.40 15.02
N ALA A 374 -22.85 15.37 14.15
CA ALA A 374 -21.89 16.12 13.35
C ALA A 374 -20.77 16.71 14.21
N THR A 375 -19.53 16.50 13.79
CA THR A 375 -18.34 16.98 14.51
C THR A 375 -17.64 18.15 13.81
N GLY A 376 -18.02 18.44 12.56
CA GLY A 376 -17.44 19.48 11.70
C GLY A 376 -16.88 18.92 10.39
N GLY A 377 -16.42 17.66 10.41
CA GLY A 377 -15.76 17.04 9.27
C GLY A 377 -15.08 15.71 9.63
N TYR A 378 -14.46 15.08 8.62
CA TYR A 378 -13.77 13.79 8.78
C TYR A 378 -12.43 13.86 9.54
N HIS A 379 -12.01 15.06 9.94
CA HIS A 379 -10.79 15.34 10.69
C HIS A 379 -11.06 16.11 11.98
N ASP A 380 -12.32 16.50 12.22
CA ASP A 380 -12.75 17.21 13.42
C ASP A 380 -13.27 16.19 14.41
N TRP A 381 -12.43 15.80 15.37
CA TRP A 381 -12.77 14.73 16.29
C TRP A 381 -13.51 15.26 17.51
N GLN A 382 -14.59 14.59 17.92
CA GLN A 382 -15.35 14.89 19.14
C GLN A 382 -15.60 13.63 19.98
N THR A 383 -15.65 13.79 21.30
CA THR A 383 -16.04 12.70 22.22
C THR A 383 -17.51 12.87 22.53
N GLN A 384 -18.28 11.81 22.28
CA GLN A 384 -19.71 11.76 22.54
C GLN A 384 -19.98 10.63 23.55
N VAL A 385 -21.13 10.68 24.21
CA VAL A 385 -21.49 9.76 25.30
C VAL A 385 -22.89 9.21 25.02
N SER A 386 -23.07 7.90 25.20
CA SER A 386 -24.39 7.26 25.08
C SER A 386 -25.16 7.29 26.39
N GLU A 387 -26.39 6.81 26.37
CA GLU A 387 -27.09 6.41 27.59
C GLU A 387 -26.30 5.30 28.32
N SER A 388 -26.49 5.23 29.64
CA SER A 388 -25.81 4.23 30.46
C SER A 388 -26.39 2.83 30.24
N MET A 389 -25.52 1.82 30.19
CA MET A 389 -25.90 0.42 30.01
C MET A 389 -25.46 -0.42 31.20
N TYR A 390 -26.21 -1.48 31.50
CA TYR A 390 -25.80 -2.44 32.53
C TYR A 390 -24.83 -3.46 31.95
N LEU A 391 -23.67 -3.62 32.60
CA LEU A 391 -22.70 -4.67 32.28
C LEU A 391 -22.61 -5.67 33.46
N PRO A 392 -22.79 -6.98 33.21
CA PRO A 392 -22.45 -8.02 34.18
C PRO A 392 -20.94 -8.09 34.44
N GLU A 393 -20.55 -8.63 35.59
CA GLU A 393 -19.15 -8.87 35.96
C GLU A 393 -18.57 -10.04 35.15
N GLY A 394 -17.31 -9.91 34.75
CA GLY A 394 -16.54 -10.93 34.07
C GLY A 394 -16.33 -10.67 32.58
N LYS A 395 -16.01 -11.76 31.87
CA LYS A 395 -15.51 -11.74 30.50
C LYS A 395 -16.64 -11.78 29.48
N HIS A 396 -16.71 -10.76 28.62
CA HIS A 396 -17.76 -10.59 27.62
C HIS A 396 -17.25 -10.18 26.24
N VAL A 397 -17.94 -10.62 25.20
CA VAL A 397 -17.70 -10.16 23.83
C VAL A 397 -18.57 -8.93 23.57
N LEU A 398 -17.92 -7.79 23.34
CA LEU A 398 -18.59 -6.54 22.99
C LEU A 398 -18.55 -6.38 21.47
N LYS A 399 -19.69 -6.18 20.83
CA LYS A 399 -19.80 -5.90 19.40
C LYS A 399 -20.42 -4.54 19.16
N LEU A 400 -19.76 -3.73 18.34
CA LEU A 400 -20.34 -2.52 17.78
C LEU A 400 -20.81 -2.84 16.35
N LYS A 401 -22.06 -2.51 16.05
CA LYS A 401 -22.64 -2.69 14.72
C LYS A 401 -23.11 -1.36 14.16
N SER A 402 -22.45 -0.91 13.09
CA SER A 402 -22.77 0.33 12.40
C SER A 402 -24.18 0.32 11.81
N LEU A 403 -24.91 1.44 11.95
CA LEU A 403 -26.28 1.60 11.44
C LEU A 403 -26.36 2.42 10.14
N ASP A 404 -25.26 3.08 9.78
CA ASP A 404 -25.06 3.84 8.54
C ASP A 404 -23.59 4.20 8.34
N SER A 405 -23.29 4.84 7.21
CA SER A 405 -21.91 5.18 6.80
C SER A 405 -21.51 6.61 7.18
N HIS A 406 -20.32 7.05 6.74
CA HIS A 406 -19.85 8.44 6.87
C HIS A 406 -19.43 8.89 8.26
N TRP A 407 -18.97 7.96 9.10
CA TRP A 407 -18.35 8.29 10.38
C TRP A 407 -17.06 7.49 10.59
N LYS A 408 -16.22 7.97 11.51
CA LYS A 408 -14.97 7.34 11.92
C LYS A 408 -14.99 7.10 13.42
N LEU A 409 -14.28 6.08 13.89
CA LEU A 409 -14.16 5.74 15.31
C LEU A 409 -12.69 5.63 15.70
N ASN A 410 -12.27 6.33 16.75
CA ASN A 410 -10.88 6.30 17.25
C ASN A 410 -10.77 5.45 18.52
N TRP A 411 -11.69 5.58 19.47
CA TRP A 411 -11.75 4.70 20.64
C TRP A 411 -13.14 4.73 21.28
N ILE A 412 -13.38 3.73 22.15
CA ILE A 412 -14.47 3.72 23.11
C ILE A 412 -13.92 3.65 24.54
N ALA A 413 -14.68 4.13 25.51
CA ALA A 413 -14.39 3.97 26.93
C ALA A 413 -15.68 3.63 27.66
N LEU A 414 -15.60 2.65 28.55
CA LEU A 414 -16.71 2.25 29.41
C LEU A 414 -16.31 2.63 30.83
N ASP A 415 -16.88 3.74 31.31
CA ASP A 415 -16.61 4.26 32.65
C ASP A 415 -17.80 3.95 33.55
N LYS A 416 -17.54 3.61 34.81
CA LYS A 416 -18.60 3.29 35.75
C LYS A 416 -19.41 4.56 36.06
N SER A 417 -20.73 4.48 35.87
CA SER A 417 -21.68 5.58 36.09
C SER A 417 -21.96 5.85 37.56
#